data_AF-A0A4V1D1Z3-F1
#
_entry.id   AF-A0A4V1D1Z3-F1
#
_cell.length_a   1.000
_cell.length_b   1.000
_cell.length_c   1.000
_cell.angle_alpha   90.00
_cell.angle_beta   90.00
_cell.angle_gamma   90.00
#
_symmetry.space_group_name_H-M   'P 1'
#
loop_
_entity.id
_entity.type
_entity.pdbx_description
1 polymer ?
#
loop_
_entity_poly.entity_id
_entity_poly.type
_entity_poly.pdbx_seq_one_letter_code
_entity_poly.pdbx_strand_id
1 'polypeptide(L)'
;MIESAEKIAETIRHIVCRPSFSISISDKCEIQALRKMMDDMLEPAFDFQMIDGNKNFVEHLIAVRSKSMGYEDFSDGAQAYSYLTLLYYLHSLINSFRHIISTSSQSLMQ
;
A
#
# COMPACT_ATOMS: atom_id res chain seq x y z
N MET A 1 0.67 -12.60 -3.13
CA MET A 1 -0.01 -11.62 -3.99
C MET A 1 -1.53 -11.66 -3.82
N ILE A 2 -2.21 -12.79 -4.08
CA ILE A 2 -3.66 -12.92 -3.87
C ILE A 2 -4.03 -12.62 -2.40
N GLU A 3 -3.32 -13.22 -1.45
CA GLU A 3 -3.53 -12.97 -0.02
C GLU A 3 -3.32 -11.50 0.37
N SER A 4 -2.31 -10.83 -0.20
CA SER A 4 -2.06 -9.40 0.03
C SER A 4 -3.18 -8.52 -0.55
N ALA A 5 -3.66 -8.84 -1.75
CA ALA A 5 -4.76 -8.12 -2.41
C ALA A 5 -6.09 -8.29 -1.64
N GLU A 6 -6.38 -9.50 -1.15
CA GLU A 6 -7.54 -9.77 -0.29
C GLU A 6 -7.46 -8.98 1.02
N LYS A 7 -6.28 -8.99 1.67
CA LYS A 7 -6.02 -8.22 2.89
C LYS A 7 -6.13 -6.71 2.67
N ILE A 8 -5.69 -6.20 1.52
CA ILE A 8 -5.89 -4.80 1.12
C ILE A 8 -7.38 -4.48 1.00
N ALA A 9 -8.13 -5.28 0.24
CA ALA A 9 -9.56 -5.06 0.01
C ALA A 9 -10.36 -5.10 1.32
N GLU A 10 -10.06 -6.05 2.19
CA GLU A 10 -10.70 -6.17 3.51
C GLU A 10 -10.36 -4.98 4.41
N THR A 11 -9.09 -4.57 4.46
CA THR A 11 -8.67 -3.43 5.28
C THR A 11 -9.31 -2.12 4.81
N ILE A 12 -9.39 -1.90 3.50
CA ILE A 12 -10.07 -0.72 2.93
C ILE A 12 -11.56 -0.74 3.28
N ARG A 13 -12.23 -1.89 3.14
CA ARG A 13 -13.65 -2.05 3.50
C ARG A 13 -13.87 -1.73 4.98
N HIS A 14 -13.01 -2.23 5.85
CA HIS A 14 -13.07 -1.93 7.28
C HIS A 14 -12.89 -0.43 7.55
N ILE A 15 -11.96 0.24 6.87
CA ILE A 15 -11.73 1.68 7.06
C ILE A 15 -12.94 2.51 6.58
N VAL A 16 -13.49 2.19 5.41
CA VAL A 16 -14.55 3.00 4.77
C VAL A 16 -15.91 2.75 5.40
N CYS A 17 -16.22 1.52 5.80
CA CYS A 17 -17.55 1.15 6.27
C CYS A 17 -17.73 1.36 7.79
N ARG A 18 -16.68 1.70 8.54
CA ARG A 18 -16.76 1.87 9.99
C ARG A 18 -17.25 3.29 10.34
N PRO A 19 -18.44 3.44 10.96
CA PRO A 19 -19.06 4.76 11.16
C PRO A 19 -18.26 5.72 12.06
N SER A 20 -17.41 5.17 12.94
CA SER A 20 -16.56 5.94 13.84
C SER A 20 -15.30 6.50 13.18
N PHE A 21 -15.01 6.11 11.93
CA PHE A 21 -13.82 6.57 11.23
C PHE A 21 -14.12 7.81 10.42
N SER A 22 -13.29 8.83 10.59
CA SER A 22 -13.36 10.06 9.81
C SER A 22 -12.10 10.14 8.95
N ILE A 23 -12.27 10.25 7.63
CA ILE A 23 -11.15 10.40 6.71
C ILE A 23 -10.90 11.89 6.50
N SER A 24 -9.75 12.38 6.98
CA SER A 24 -9.34 13.77 6.81
C SER A 24 -9.07 14.09 5.34
N ILE A 25 -9.01 15.37 4.98
CA ILE A 25 -8.64 15.79 3.61
C ILE A 25 -7.22 15.31 3.28
N SER A 26 -6.30 15.37 4.24
CA SER A 26 -4.93 14.88 4.06
C SER A 26 -4.90 13.39 3.72
N ASP A 27 -5.65 12.58 4.46
CA ASP A 27 -5.72 11.13 4.22
C ASP A 27 -6.37 10.82 2.87
N LYS A 28 -7.37 11.62 2.43
CA LYS A 28 -7.95 11.49 1.09
C LYS A 28 -6.93 11.74 -0.02
N CYS A 29 -6.10 12.77 0.12
CA CYS A 29 -5.03 13.06 -0.85
C CYS A 29 -4.00 11.93 -0.90
N GLU A 30 -3.62 11.39 0.26
CA GLU A 30 -2.69 10.26 0.36
C GLU A 30 -3.27 8.99 -0.28
N ILE A 31 -4.54 8.68 -0.02
CA ILE A 31 -5.26 7.56 -0.65
C ILE A 31 -5.33 7.73 -2.17
N GLN A 32 -5.58 8.94 -2.66
CA GLN A 32 -5.58 9.20 -4.11
C GLN A 32 -4.21 8.99 -4.74
N ALA A 33 -3.13 9.40 -4.06
CA ALA A 33 -1.76 9.16 -4.52
C ALA A 33 -1.44 7.66 -4.56
N LEU A 34 -1.81 6.90 -3.51
CA LEU A 34 -1.66 5.45 -3.46
C LEU A 34 -2.46 4.74 -4.55
N ARG A 35 -3.69 5.19 -4.83
CA ARG A 35 -4.50 4.64 -5.92
C ARG A 35 -3.83 4.87 -7.26
N LYS A 36 -3.40 6.10 -7.55
CA LYS A 36 -2.70 6.42 -8.79
C LYS A 36 -1.43 5.57 -8.95
N MET A 37 -0.64 5.44 -7.87
CA MET A 37 0.54 4.58 -7.84
C MET A 37 0.22 3.13 -8.23
N MET A 38 -0.89 2.57 -7.73
CA MET A 38 -1.34 1.23 -8.11
C MET A 38 -1.82 1.14 -9.56
N ASP A 39 -2.59 2.13 -10.03
CA ASP A 39 -3.06 2.18 -11.42
C ASP A 39 -1.86 2.23 -12.38
N ASP A 40 -0.87 3.07 -12.07
CA ASP A 40 0.39 3.22 -12.81
C ASP A 40 1.22 1.92 -12.87
N MET A 41 1.13 1.05 -11.84
CA MET A 41 1.79 -0.27 -11.84
C MET A 41 1.14 -1.30 -12.76
N LEU A 42 -0.12 -1.08 -13.15
CA LEU A 42 -0.88 -1.98 -14.04
C LEU A 42 -0.77 -1.57 -15.51
N GLU A 43 -0.17 -0.41 -15.81
CA GLU A 43 0.01 0.07 -17.17
C GLU A 43 1.03 -0.80 -17.96
N PRO A 44 0.81 -1.04 -19.27
CA PRO A 44 1.71 -1.87 -20.09
C PRO A 44 3.11 -1.26 -20.26
N ALA A 45 3.24 0.07 -20.14
CA ALA A 45 4.48 0.82 -20.26
C ALA A 45 5.28 0.87 -18.93
N PHE A 46 5.26 -0.23 -18.21
CA PHE A 46 5.81 -0.39 -16.88
C PHE A 46 7.34 -0.29 -16.83
N ASP A 47 7.89 0.45 -15.86
CA ASP A 47 9.33 0.65 -15.63
C ASP A 47 9.74 0.19 -14.21
N PHE A 48 10.87 -0.50 -14.10
CA PHE A 48 11.48 -0.86 -12.82
C PHE A 48 11.80 0.36 -11.95
N GLN A 49 12.14 1.51 -12.54
CA GLN A 49 12.36 2.74 -11.76
C GLN A 49 11.07 3.22 -11.09
N MET A 50 9.91 3.02 -11.72
CA MET A 50 8.62 3.34 -11.11
C MET A 50 8.31 2.43 -9.91
N ILE A 51 8.63 1.14 -9.98
CA ILE A 51 8.46 0.24 -8.81
C ILE A 51 9.27 0.75 -7.62
N ASP A 52 10.54 1.11 -7.86
CA ASP A 52 11.42 1.58 -6.80
C ASP A 52 10.95 2.93 -6.24
N GLY A 53 10.46 3.82 -7.10
CA GLY A 53 9.77 5.04 -6.67
C GLY A 53 8.56 4.75 -5.78
N ASN A 54 7.69 3.84 -6.22
CA ASN A 54 6.48 3.45 -5.50
C ASN A 54 6.80 2.79 -4.15
N LYS A 55 7.83 1.93 -4.12
CA LYS A 55 8.32 1.31 -2.89
C LYS A 55 8.81 2.37 -1.90
N ASN A 56 9.69 3.28 -2.36
CA ASN A 56 10.22 4.36 -1.52
C ASN A 56 9.12 5.27 -0.99
N PHE A 57 8.11 5.55 -1.82
CA PHE A 57 6.94 6.33 -1.42
C PHE A 57 6.16 5.64 -0.28
N VAL A 58 5.84 4.35 -0.42
CA VAL A 58 5.13 3.61 0.63
C VAL A 58 5.98 3.47 1.90
N GLU A 59 7.28 3.24 1.78
CA GLU A 59 8.20 3.21 2.93
C GLU A 59 8.23 4.54 3.68
N HIS A 60 8.23 5.66 2.94
CA HIS A 60 8.14 6.98 3.53
C HIS A 60 6.83 7.18 4.30
N LEU A 61 5.69 6.80 3.73
CA LEU A 61 4.39 6.89 4.40
C LEU A 61 4.34 6.02 5.67
N ILE A 62 4.86 4.79 5.62
CA ILE A 62 4.97 3.91 6.79
C ILE A 62 5.78 4.60 7.89
N ALA A 63 6.93 5.18 7.56
CA ALA A 63 7.81 5.85 8.53
C ALA A 63 7.12 7.08 9.16
N VAL A 64 6.47 7.92 8.35
CA VAL A 64 5.74 9.11 8.82
C VAL A 64 4.59 8.70 9.74
N ARG A 65 3.75 7.76 9.30
CA ARG A 65 2.57 7.31 10.06
C ARG A 65 2.96 6.62 11.37
N SER A 66 3.93 5.72 11.33
CA SER A 66 4.41 5.02 12.53
C SER A 66 4.99 6.00 13.56
N LYS A 67 5.67 7.06 13.12
CA LYS A 67 6.23 8.08 14.02
C LYS A 67 5.17 8.98 14.66
N SER A 68 4.04 9.19 13.97
CA SER A 68 2.93 10.01 14.48
C SER A 68 2.00 9.27 15.44
N MET A 69 2.10 7.94 15.54
CA MET A 69 1.21 7.12 16.34
C MET A 69 1.63 7.06 17.81
N GLY A 70 0.67 7.26 18.72
CA GLY A 70 0.80 7.00 20.14
C GLY A 70 0.65 5.50 20.46
N TYR A 71 0.85 5.12 21.73
CA TYR A 71 0.72 3.71 22.14
C TYR A 71 -0.71 3.17 21.93
N GLU A 72 -1.71 4.00 22.22
CA GLU A 72 -3.13 3.76 22.02
C GLU A 72 -3.51 3.50 20.56
N ASP A 73 -2.75 4.06 19.63
CA ASP A 73 -2.99 3.93 18.20
C ASP A 73 -2.57 2.56 17.66
N PHE A 74 -1.80 1.75 18.40
CA PHE A 74 -1.41 0.38 18.02
C PHE A 74 -2.42 -0.68 18.48
N SER A 75 -3.65 -0.28 18.80
CA SER A 75 -4.71 -1.19 19.21
C SER A 75 -5.52 -1.72 18.02
N ASP A 76 -5.94 -2.99 18.12
CA ASP A 76 -6.84 -3.59 17.13
C ASP A 76 -8.16 -2.82 17.09
N GLY A 77 -8.46 -2.27 15.91
CA GLY A 77 -9.64 -1.43 15.68
C GLY A 77 -9.37 0.08 15.70
N ALA A 78 -8.16 0.53 16.02
CA ALA A 78 -7.76 1.91 15.78
C ALA A 78 -7.68 2.20 14.28
N GLN A 79 -8.15 3.39 13.88
CA GLN A 79 -8.08 3.83 12.48
C GLN A 79 -6.63 3.97 12.01
N ALA A 80 -5.76 4.54 12.86
CA ALA A 80 -4.34 4.70 12.57
C ALA A 80 -3.65 3.34 12.35
N TYR A 81 -3.91 2.35 13.21
CA TYR A 81 -3.39 0.99 13.04
C TYR A 81 -3.89 0.33 11.74
N SER A 82 -5.19 0.47 11.45
CA SER A 82 -5.79 -0.09 10.23
C SER A 82 -5.14 0.51 8.98
N TYR A 83 -4.89 1.82 9.00
CA TYR A 83 -4.25 2.52 7.91
C TYR A 83 -2.77 2.14 7.75
N LEU A 84 -2.04 2.05 8.86
CA LEU A 84 -0.65 1.58 8.85
C LEU A 84 -0.54 0.14 8.31
N THR A 85 -1.47 -0.73 8.71
CA THR A 85 -1.57 -2.10 8.23
C THR A 85 -1.80 -2.16 6.71
N LEU A 86 -2.68 -1.30 6.17
CA LEU A 86 -2.88 -1.16 4.72
C LEU A 86 -1.58 -0.81 4.00
N LEU A 87 -0.80 0.13 4.53
CA LEU A 87 0.49 0.52 3.94
C LEU A 87 1.49 -0.65 3.92
N TYR A 88 1.56 -1.45 4.98
CA TYR A 88 2.40 -2.65 5.00
C TYR A 88 1.95 -3.71 3.98
N TYR A 89 0.64 -3.90 3.78
CA TYR A 89 0.16 -4.80 2.73
C TYR A 89 0.48 -4.29 1.32
N LEU A 90 0.39 -2.98 1.09
CA LEU A 90 0.81 -2.37 -0.17
C LEU A 90 2.32 -2.54 -0.41
N HIS A 91 3.15 -2.35 0.60
CA HIS A 91 4.60 -2.58 0.52
C HIS A 91 4.92 -4.04 0.15
N SER A 92 4.24 -5.00 0.80
CA SER A 92 4.36 -6.43 0.51
C SER A 92 3.94 -6.76 -0.93
N LEU A 93 2.86 -6.13 -1.42
CA LEU A 93 2.39 -6.27 -2.80
C LEU A 93 3.43 -5.75 -3.80
N ILE A 94 3.99 -4.55 -3.59
CA ILE A 94 5.00 -3.94 -4.46
C ILE A 94 6.25 -4.83 -4.54
N ASN A 95 6.75 -5.33 -3.40
CA ASN A 95 7.90 -6.24 -3.39
C ASN A 95 7.62 -7.56 -4.12
N SER A 96 6.40 -8.10 -3.97
CA SER A 96 5.98 -9.30 -4.70
C SER A 96 5.95 -9.07 -6.21
N PHE A 97 5.49 -7.89 -6.64
CA PHE A 97 5.44 -7.50 -8.06
C PHE A 97 6.84 -7.45 -8.68
N ARG A 98 7.82 -6.86 -7.97
CA ARG A 98 9.23 -6.83 -8.37
C ARG A 98 9.79 -8.23 -8.61
N HIS A 99 9.49 -9.18 -7.72
CA HIS A 99 9.94 -10.57 -7.85
C HIS A 99 9.37 -11.25 -9.10
N ILE A 100 8.07 -11.13 -9.35
CA ILE A 100 7.40 -11.76 -10.50
C ILE A 100 7.98 -11.24 -11.82
N ILE A 101 8.20 -9.95 -11.93
CA ILE A 101 8.71 -9.36 -13.17
C ILE A 101 10.17 -9.74 -13.37
N SER A 102 10.98 -9.71 -12.31
CA SER A 102 12.37 -10.19 -12.37
C SER A 102 12.47 -11.64 -12.86
N THR A 103 11.55 -12.52 -12.48
CA THR A 103 11.53 -13.92 -12.94
C THR A 103 10.97 -14.08 -14.35
N SER A 104 9.95 -13.29 -14.72
CA SER A 104 9.33 -13.32 -16.06
C SER A 104 10.28 -12.83 -17.16
N SER A 105 11.10 -11.81 -16.86
CA SER A 105 12.12 -11.32 -17.78
C SER A 105 13.26 -12.33 -17.99
N GLN A 106 13.54 -13.19 -17.00
CA GLN A 106 14.56 -14.24 -17.12
C GLN A 106 14.07 -15.44 -17.94
N SER A 107 12.78 -15.78 -17.90
CA SER A 107 12.23 -16.89 -18.69
C SER A 107 12.05 -16.57 -20.17
N LEU A 108 12.06 -15.28 -20.56
CA LEU A 108 12.00 -14.83 -21.97
C LEU A 108 13.37 -14.79 -22.66
N MET A 109 14.46 -15.00 -21.91
CA MET A 109 15.85 -14.99 -22.40
C MET A 109 16.45 -16.41 -22.50
N GLN A 110 15.64 -17.47 -22.33
CA GLN A 110 15.99 -18.87 -22.57
C GLN A 110 15.21 -19.40 -23.77
#